data_AF-A0A5J5LD60-F1
#
_entry.id   AF-A0A5J5LD60-F1
#
_cell.length_a   1.000
_cell.length_b   1.000
_cell.length_c   1.000
_cell.angle_alpha   90.00
_cell.angle_beta   90.00
_cell.angle_gamma   90.00
#
_symmetry.space_group_name_H-M   'P 1'
#
loop_
_entity.id
_entity.type
_entity.pdbx_description
1 polymer ?
#
loop_
_entity_poly.entity_id
_entity_poly.type
_entity_poly.pdbx_seq_one_letter_code
_entity_poly.pdbx_strand_id
1 'polypeptide(L)'
;MTDATPGDRIALPCPACSPDLETVHEVLKPGGHVTVRCTDCDHVHKEQLPEEETLERSVVVSQDGDSFTAQVDVPADEELSVGEEFLLETEEAVVTARITSLETADGREDEAAAEDVETIWSRAVGNVSVNVTMHPKDGTHDETESFKLHVPGDYEFVVGETEEFGEEEFTVEGIHVRDDAHGYDHENMDHDGDMGIAKDINRLYVRDESTTAWSAW
;
A
#
# COMPACT_ATOMS: atom_id res chain seq x y z
N MET A 1 0.47 12.80 13.93
CA MET A 1 -0.33 13.69 14.80
C MET A 1 -1.80 13.28 14.74
N THR A 2 -2.33 12.62 15.77
CA THR A 2 -3.78 12.53 15.90
C THR A 2 -4.27 13.85 16.47
N ASP A 3 -4.56 14.82 15.60
CA ASP A 3 -5.15 16.11 16.00
C ASP A 3 -6.54 15.82 16.57
N ALA A 4 -6.64 15.78 17.90
CA ALA A 4 -7.91 15.55 18.58
C ALA A 4 -8.94 16.58 18.08
N THR A 5 -10.12 16.13 17.71
CA THR A 5 -11.20 16.94 17.14
C THR A 5 -12.31 17.12 18.18
N PRO A 6 -13.04 18.26 18.20
CA PRO A 6 -14.21 18.40 19.07
C PRO A 6 -15.21 17.25 18.90
N GLY A 7 -15.58 16.61 20.00
CA GLY A 7 -16.47 15.44 20.03
C GLY A 7 -15.76 14.09 20.13
N ASP A 8 -14.43 14.05 19.92
CA ASP A 8 -13.65 12.83 20.08
C ASP A 8 -13.72 12.30 21.51
N ARG A 9 -13.55 10.99 21.66
CA ARG A 9 -13.53 10.31 22.97
C ARG A 9 -12.18 9.71 23.22
N ILE A 10 -11.57 10.11 24.34
CA ILE A 10 -10.22 9.69 24.72
C ILE A 10 -10.20 9.15 26.13
N ALA A 11 -9.37 8.13 26.38
CA ALA A 11 -9.18 7.54 27.70
C ALA A 11 -8.10 8.32 28.44
N LEU A 12 -8.46 8.91 29.58
CA LEU A 12 -7.55 9.67 30.44
C LEU A 12 -7.99 9.53 31.90
N PRO A 13 -7.07 9.55 32.87
CA PRO A 13 -7.44 9.63 34.29
C PRO A 13 -8.21 10.93 34.57
N CYS A 14 -9.28 10.85 35.35
CA CYS A 14 -10.06 12.03 35.74
C CYS A 14 -9.59 12.56 37.09
N PRO A 15 -9.06 13.80 37.19
CA PRO A 15 -8.59 14.34 38.46
C PRO A 15 -9.69 14.52 39.52
N ALA A 16 -10.97 14.45 39.13
CA ALA A 16 -12.11 14.64 40.03
C ALA A 16 -12.70 13.34 40.58
N CYS A 17 -12.88 12.30 39.75
CA CYS A 17 -13.56 11.06 40.17
C CYS A 17 -12.68 9.81 40.16
N SER A 18 -11.60 9.81 39.36
CA SER A 18 -10.78 8.63 39.10
C SER A 18 -9.35 9.04 38.72
N PRO A 19 -8.56 9.56 39.67
CA PRO A 19 -7.22 10.07 39.38
C PRO A 19 -6.21 8.96 39.05
N ASP A 20 -6.45 7.73 39.52
CA ASP A 20 -5.54 6.59 39.36
C ASP A 20 -5.97 5.60 38.25
N LEU A 21 -7.14 5.80 37.65
CA LEU A 21 -7.68 4.91 36.60
C LEU A 21 -8.29 5.73 35.47
N GLU A 22 -8.11 5.26 34.25
CA GLU A 22 -8.62 5.92 33.05
C GLU A 22 -10.15 5.94 33.00
N THR A 23 -10.69 7.05 32.51
CA THR A 23 -12.11 7.27 32.25
C THR A 23 -12.28 7.90 30.88
N VAL A 24 -13.45 7.70 30.28
CA VAL A 24 -13.73 8.27 28.95
C VAL A 24 -14.01 9.75 29.08
N HIS A 25 -13.27 10.55 28.32
CA HIS A 25 -13.43 11.99 28.21
C HIS A 25 -13.84 12.40 26.80
N GLU A 26 -14.77 13.33 26.69
CA GLU A 26 -15.15 14.00 25.43
C GLU A 26 -14.28 15.24 25.21
N VAL A 27 -13.68 15.38 24.03
CA VAL A 27 -12.91 16.56 23.64
C VAL A 27 -13.87 17.71 23.35
N LEU A 28 -13.78 18.78 24.16
CA LEU A 28 -14.58 19.99 23.95
C LEU A 28 -13.84 21.01 23.08
N LYS A 29 -12.52 21.11 23.24
CA LYS A 29 -11.68 22.06 22.50
C LYS A 29 -10.27 21.50 22.26
N PRO A 30 -9.79 21.48 21.00
CA PRO A 30 -8.45 21.02 20.67
C PRO A 30 -7.38 22.10 20.88
N GLY A 31 -6.11 21.69 20.77
CA GLY A 31 -4.92 22.52 20.93
C GLY A 31 -3.87 21.84 21.83
N GLY A 32 -2.71 22.48 22.03
CA GLY A 32 -1.60 21.88 22.80
C GLY A 32 -1.96 21.43 24.22
N HIS A 33 -2.96 22.06 24.85
CA HIS A 33 -3.72 21.46 25.95
C HIS A 33 -5.17 21.33 25.53
N VAL A 34 -5.63 20.09 25.37
CA VAL A 34 -7.00 19.79 25.02
C VAL A 34 -7.90 20.05 26.22
N THR A 35 -9.04 20.68 25.99
CA THR A 35 -10.08 20.81 27.02
C THR A 35 -11.05 19.66 26.87
N VAL A 36 -11.20 18.87 27.93
CA VAL A 36 -11.90 17.59 27.90
C VAL A 36 -12.92 17.53 29.04
N ARG A 37 -14.00 16.76 28.83
CA ARG A 37 -15.04 16.53 29.83
C ARG A 37 -15.16 15.05 30.13
N CYS A 38 -14.97 14.69 31.40
CA CYS A 38 -15.20 13.31 31.86
C CYS A 38 -16.66 12.93 31.67
N THR A 39 -16.93 11.80 31.03
CA THR A 39 -18.29 11.31 30.79
C THR A 39 -18.93 10.66 32.01
N ASP A 40 -18.13 10.30 33.03
CA ASP A 40 -18.62 9.69 34.28
C ASP A 40 -19.05 10.73 35.33
N CYS A 41 -18.38 11.88 35.40
CA CYS A 41 -18.62 12.89 36.44
C CYS A 41 -18.82 14.33 35.94
N ASP A 42 -18.85 14.54 34.61
CA ASP A 42 -18.99 15.84 33.95
C ASP A 42 -17.88 16.86 34.28
N HIS A 43 -16.80 16.45 34.94
CA HIS A 43 -15.70 17.36 35.25
C HIS A 43 -14.97 17.77 33.96
N VAL A 44 -14.83 19.09 33.78
CA VAL A 44 -14.10 19.68 32.65
C VAL A 44 -12.73 20.12 33.11
N HIS A 45 -11.69 19.63 32.43
CA HIS A 45 -10.30 19.98 32.73
C HIS A 45 -9.47 20.06 31.46
N LYS A 46 -8.21 20.49 31.60
CA LYS A 46 -7.26 20.57 30.49
C LYS A 46 -6.22 19.49 30.69
N GLU A 47 -5.93 18.77 29.62
CA GLU A 47 -4.92 17.73 29.60
C GLU A 47 -3.96 17.96 28.44
N GLN A 48 -2.70 17.57 28.61
CA GLN A 48 -1.79 17.40 27.47
C GLN A 48 -1.85 15.95 27.05
N LEU A 49 -2.26 15.70 25.80
CA LEU A 49 -2.26 14.34 25.29
C LEU A 49 -0.82 13.85 25.16
N PRO A 50 -0.54 12.56 25.47
CA PRO A 50 0.76 12.00 25.18
C PRO A 50 1.05 12.18 23.69
N GLU A 51 2.20 12.78 23.40
CA GLU A 51 2.71 12.89 22.03
C GLU A 51 3.32 11.54 21.67
N GLU A 52 2.85 10.93 20.57
CA GLU A 52 3.52 9.78 19.97
C GLU A 52 4.88 10.28 19.46
N GLU A 53 5.98 9.77 20.00
CA GLU A 53 7.32 10.11 19.51
C GLU A 53 7.46 9.54 18.10
N THR A 54 7.70 10.39 17.10
CA THR A 54 7.94 9.97 15.71
C THR A 54 9.38 10.19 15.30
N LEU A 55 9.84 9.34 14.38
CA LEU A 55 11.16 9.39 13.77
C LEU A 55 10.99 9.64 12.28
N GLU A 56 11.71 10.64 11.76
CA GLU A 56 11.75 10.89 10.32
C GLU A 56 12.64 9.82 9.66
N ARG A 57 12.11 9.13 8.65
CA ARG A 57 12.78 8.05 7.92
C ARG A 57 12.81 8.33 6.44
N SER A 58 13.94 8.00 5.81
CA SER A 58 14.07 8.07 4.37
C SER A 58 13.34 6.92 3.71
N VAL A 59 12.60 7.23 2.65
CA VAL A 59 11.86 6.26 1.83
C VAL A 59 12.34 6.38 0.40
N VAL A 60 12.74 5.26 -0.19
CA VAL A 60 12.99 5.16 -1.63
C VAL A 60 11.83 4.41 -2.26
N VAL A 61 11.15 5.04 -3.22
CA VAL A 61 10.02 4.45 -3.92
C VAL A 61 10.41 4.16 -5.36
N SER A 62 10.33 2.89 -5.73
CA SER A 62 10.46 2.46 -7.13
C SER A 62 9.10 2.50 -7.84
N GLN A 63 9.07 3.10 -9.04
CA GLN A 63 7.88 3.19 -9.89
C GLN A 63 8.28 3.14 -11.36
N ASP A 64 7.72 2.20 -12.12
CA ASP A 64 7.89 2.08 -13.57
C ASP A 64 9.33 1.98 -14.13
N GLY A 65 10.29 1.64 -13.27
CA GLY A 65 11.72 1.54 -13.62
C GLY A 65 12.55 2.76 -13.18
N ASP A 66 11.88 3.80 -12.70
CA ASP A 66 12.47 4.94 -12.03
C ASP A 66 12.33 4.82 -10.52
N SER A 67 13.07 5.65 -9.78
CA SER A 67 12.96 5.74 -8.33
C SER A 67 13.11 7.17 -7.85
N PHE A 68 12.39 7.53 -6.79
CA PHE A 68 12.55 8.81 -6.10
C PHE A 68 12.66 8.59 -4.59
N THR A 69 13.13 9.62 -3.88
CA THR A 69 13.30 9.61 -2.42
C THR A 69 12.36 10.61 -1.78
N ALA A 70 11.79 10.25 -0.63
CA ALA A 70 10.98 11.11 0.22
C ALA A 70 11.27 10.82 1.71
N GLN A 71 10.64 11.57 2.60
CA GLN A 71 10.70 11.34 4.04
C GLN A 71 9.31 10.98 4.57
N VAL A 72 9.25 10.15 5.62
CA VAL A 72 8.00 9.80 6.32
C VAL A 72 8.23 9.83 7.83
N ASP A 73 7.23 10.29 8.58
CA ASP A 73 7.19 10.18 10.04
C ASP A 73 6.66 8.80 10.45
N VAL A 74 7.48 8.02 11.16
CA VAL A 74 7.13 6.70 11.68
C VAL A 74 7.09 6.76 13.21
N PRO A 75 6.11 6.16 13.90
CA PRO A 75 6.15 6.02 15.36
C PRO A 75 7.45 5.34 15.81
N ALA A 76 8.10 5.86 16.83
CA ALA A 76 9.41 5.38 17.28
C ALA A 76 9.38 3.93 17.78
N ASP A 77 8.24 3.51 18.32
CA ASP A 77 7.99 2.16 18.85
C ASP A 77 7.43 1.18 17.80
N GLU A 78 7.27 1.59 16.54
CA GLU A 78 6.77 0.73 15.46
C GLU A 78 7.81 -0.29 15.02
N GLU A 79 7.36 -1.53 14.75
CA GLU A 79 8.15 -2.57 14.08
C GLU A 79 7.73 -2.62 12.61
N LEU A 80 8.66 -2.34 11.71
CA LEU A 80 8.41 -2.31 10.27
C LEU A 80 8.73 -3.67 9.65
N SER A 81 7.96 -4.06 8.63
CA SER A 81 8.07 -5.34 7.94
C SER A 81 7.90 -5.20 6.42
N VAL A 82 8.62 -6.03 5.68
CA VAL A 82 8.40 -6.22 4.24
C VAL A 82 6.97 -6.70 3.99
N GLY A 83 6.35 -6.16 2.95
CA GLY A 83 4.96 -6.43 2.61
C GLY A 83 3.96 -5.42 3.16
N GLU A 84 4.34 -4.62 4.16
CA GLU A 84 3.48 -3.57 4.70
C GLU A 84 3.23 -2.45 3.68
N GLU A 85 2.00 -1.96 3.64
CA GLU A 85 1.57 -0.89 2.75
C GLU A 85 1.24 0.37 3.56
N PHE A 86 1.75 1.51 3.12
CA PHE A 86 1.51 2.80 3.76
C PHE A 86 1.27 3.90 2.73
N LEU A 87 0.67 4.99 3.18
CA LEU A 87 0.50 6.20 2.38
C LEU A 87 1.69 7.11 2.58
N LEU A 88 2.38 7.41 1.48
CA LEU A 88 3.48 8.37 1.44
C LEU A 88 2.99 9.67 0.81
N GLU A 89 3.02 10.74 1.58
CA GLU A 89 2.71 12.08 1.09
C GLU A 89 3.97 12.74 0.55
N THR A 90 3.98 13.13 -0.72
CA THR A 90 5.06 13.89 -1.35
C THR A 90 4.55 15.26 -1.81
N GLU A 91 5.46 16.14 -2.23
CA GLU A 91 5.10 17.45 -2.78
C GLU A 91 4.24 17.36 -4.04
N GLU A 92 4.33 16.24 -4.77
CA GLU A 92 3.66 16.04 -6.06
C GLU A 92 2.37 15.23 -5.95
N ALA A 93 2.34 14.20 -5.10
CA ALA A 93 1.23 13.27 -4.98
C ALA A 93 1.25 12.47 -3.67
N VAL A 94 0.12 11.82 -3.38
CA VAL A 94 0.05 10.75 -2.38
C VAL A 94 0.24 9.41 -3.08
N VAL A 95 1.20 8.63 -2.60
CA VAL A 95 1.58 7.33 -3.19
C VAL A 95 1.32 6.24 -2.17
N THR A 96 0.56 5.21 -2.55
CA THR A 96 0.51 3.97 -1.77
C THR A 96 1.76 3.16 -2.08
N ALA A 97 2.62 3.00 -1.09
CA ALA A 97 3.90 2.31 -1.20
C ALA A 97 3.87 1.01 -0.37
N ARG A 98 4.51 -0.04 -0.89
CA ARG A 98 4.75 -1.28 -0.15
C ARG A 98 6.22 -1.43 0.18
N ILE A 99 6.56 -1.76 1.42
CA ILE A 99 7.92 -2.05 1.86
C ILE A 99 8.44 -3.31 1.16
N THR A 100 9.61 -3.21 0.55
CA THR A 100 10.30 -4.33 -0.13
C THR A 100 11.62 -4.70 0.53
N SER A 101 12.19 -3.82 1.35
CA SER A 101 13.36 -4.10 2.18
C SER A 101 13.58 -2.96 3.18
N LEU A 102 14.15 -3.27 4.35
CA LEU A 102 14.56 -2.29 5.34
C LEU A 102 16.08 -2.24 5.40
N GLU A 103 16.65 -1.05 5.26
CA GLU A 103 18.10 -0.83 5.38
C GLU A 103 18.43 -0.33 6.78
N THR A 104 19.25 -1.10 7.48
CA THR A 104 19.80 -0.83 8.82
C THR A 104 21.32 -0.72 8.74
N ALA A 105 21.95 -0.35 9.85
CA ALA A 105 23.41 -0.27 9.93
C ALA A 105 24.11 -1.63 9.65
N ASP A 106 23.42 -2.75 9.88
CA ASP A 106 23.95 -4.11 9.70
C ASP A 106 23.64 -4.69 8.31
N GLY A 107 22.77 -4.05 7.52
CA GLY A 107 22.48 -4.45 6.15
C GLY A 107 21.01 -4.30 5.76
N ARG A 108 20.55 -5.18 4.87
CA ARG A 108 19.15 -5.24 4.43
C ARG A 108 18.43 -6.38 5.13
N GLU A 109 17.32 -6.06 5.75
CA GLU A 109 16.50 -6.97 6.56
C GLU A 109 15.04 -6.89 6.14
N ASP A 110 14.27 -7.92 6.49
CA ASP A 110 12.85 -8.01 6.18
C ASP A 110 11.96 -7.43 7.29
N GLU A 111 12.48 -7.31 8.51
CA GLU A 111 11.77 -6.80 9.69
C GLU A 111 12.79 -6.04 10.57
N ALA A 112 12.43 -4.84 11.05
CA ALA A 112 13.28 -4.04 11.93
C ALA A 112 12.47 -2.99 12.70
N ALA A 113 12.93 -2.64 13.91
CA ALA A 113 12.37 -1.53 14.66
C ALA A 113 12.60 -0.20 13.92
N ALA A 114 11.62 0.71 13.95
CA ALA A 114 11.71 2.01 13.30
C ALA A 114 12.95 2.81 13.76
N GLU A 115 13.42 2.61 14.98
CA GLU A 115 14.64 3.25 15.50
C GLU A 115 15.93 2.82 14.78
N ASP A 116 15.99 1.57 14.30
CA ASP A 116 17.17 0.98 13.67
C ASP A 116 17.18 1.13 12.14
N VAL A 117 16.04 1.48 11.54
CA VAL A 117 15.89 1.69 10.09
C VAL A 117 16.49 3.03 9.67
N GLU A 118 17.42 2.99 8.72
CA GLU A 118 17.98 4.17 8.07
C GLU A 118 17.16 4.53 6.81
N THR A 119 16.83 3.53 5.99
CA THR A 119 16.05 3.71 4.75
C THR A 119 15.02 2.61 4.55
N ILE A 120 13.79 3.00 4.25
CA ILE A 120 12.70 2.12 3.81
C ILE A 120 12.75 2.02 2.28
N TRP A 121 13.07 0.84 1.76
CA TRP A 121 12.96 0.55 0.34
C TRP A 121 11.54 0.09 0.04
N SER A 122 10.94 0.69 -0.98
CA SER A 122 9.53 0.46 -1.29
C SER A 122 9.24 0.54 -2.78
N ARG A 123 8.03 0.13 -3.14
CA ARG A 123 7.49 0.20 -4.50
C ARG A 123 6.11 0.83 -4.49
N ALA A 124 5.82 1.66 -5.48
CA ALA A 124 4.47 2.18 -5.69
C ALA A 124 3.53 1.02 -6.08
N VAL A 125 2.47 0.83 -5.29
CA VAL A 125 1.49 -0.25 -5.47
C VAL A 125 0.06 0.24 -5.68
N GLY A 126 -0.21 1.55 -5.56
CA GLY A 126 -1.58 2.07 -5.72
C GLY A 126 -2.10 2.04 -7.16
N ASN A 127 -1.26 2.42 -8.12
CA ASN A 127 -1.52 2.26 -9.56
C ASN A 127 -0.26 1.68 -10.18
N VAL A 128 -0.41 0.59 -10.93
CA VAL A 128 0.72 -0.20 -11.41
C VAL A 128 0.66 -0.41 -12.91
N SER A 129 1.83 -0.63 -13.49
CA SER A 129 1.97 -1.04 -14.88
C SER A 129 2.32 -2.53 -14.92
N VAL A 130 1.37 -3.35 -15.36
CA VAL A 130 1.54 -4.80 -15.52
C VAL A 130 2.11 -5.08 -16.90
N ASN A 131 3.20 -5.84 -16.98
CA ASN A 131 3.74 -6.25 -18.28
C ASN A 131 2.84 -7.34 -18.87
N VAL A 132 2.30 -7.13 -20.06
CA VAL A 132 1.45 -8.09 -20.75
C VAL A 132 2.23 -8.75 -21.88
N THR A 133 2.04 -10.05 -22.05
CA THR A 133 2.51 -10.85 -23.18
C THR A 133 1.29 -11.43 -23.88
N MET A 134 0.99 -10.92 -25.06
CA MET A 134 -0.21 -11.27 -25.81
C MET A 134 0.12 -12.27 -26.91
N HIS A 135 -0.51 -13.43 -26.85
CA HIS A 135 -0.48 -14.45 -27.87
C HIS A 135 -1.59 -14.20 -28.91
N PRO A 136 -1.30 -14.38 -30.21
CA PRO A 136 -2.28 -14.17 -31.26
C PRO A 136 -3.39 -15.23 -31.25
N LYS A 137 -4.59 -14.85 -31.69
CA LYS A 137 -5.78 -15.71 -31.79
C LYS A 137 -5.60 -16.93 -32.69
N ASP A 138 -4.84 -16.77 -33.79
CA ASP A 138 -4.54 -17.80 -34.76
C ASP A 138 -3.02 -17.97 -34.90
N GLY A 139 -2.53 -19.21 -34.90
CA GLY A 139 -1.10 -19.58 -35.04
C GLY A 139 -0.49 -19.30 -36.42
N THR A 140 -0.99 -18.30 -37.13
CA THR A 140 -0.57 -17.87 -38.47
C THR A 140 0.45 -16.73 -38.40
N HIS A 141 0.66 -16.14 -37.23
CA HIS A 141 1.71 -15.16 -36.95
C HIS A 141 2.52 -15.63 -35.73
N ASP A 142 3.83 -15.83 -35.90
CA ASP A 142 4.78 -16.18 -34.84
C ASP A 142 5.12 -14.99 -33.91
N GLU A 143 4.26 -13.97 -33.84
CA GLU A 143 4.62 -12.69 -33.21
C GLU A 143 3.73 -12.46 -31.97
N THR A 144 4.24 -12.96 -30.83
CA THR A 144 3.78 -12.53 -29.50
C THR A 144 4.11 -11.04 -29.32
N GLU A 145 3.13 -10.24 -28.90
CA GLU A 145 3.33 -8.82 -28.62
C GLU A 145 3.51 -8.58 -27.10
N SER A 146 4.19 -7.50 -26.73
CA SER A 146 4.34 -7.08 -25.34
C SER A 146 4.00 -5.61 -25.17
N PHE A 147 3.14 -5.32 -24.20
CA PHE A 147 2.76 -3.96 -23.82
C PHE A 147 2.64 -3.84 -22.30
N LYS A 148 2.37 -2.63 -21.81
CA LYS A 148 2.12 -2.36 -20.39
C LYS A 148 0.66 -1.97 -20.20
N LEU A 149 -0.01 -2.65 -19.30
CA LEU A 149 -1.38 -2.35 -18.90
C LEU A 149 -1.36 -1.54 -17.59
N HIS A 150 -2.02 -0.39 -17.58
CA HIS A 150 -2.10 0.47 -16.39
C HIS A 150 -3.42 0.26 -15.66
N VAL A 151 -3.35 -0.26 -14.43
CA VAL A 151 -4.52 -0.60 -13.62
C VAL A 151 -4.33 -0.19 -12.15
N PRO A 152 -5.42 -0.03 -11.39
CA PRO A 152 -5.36 0.02 -9.94
C PRO A 152 -4.62 -1.20 -9.40
N GLY A 153 -3.83 -1.00 -8.35
CA GLY A 153 -3.03 -2.07 -7.77
C GLY A 153 -3.84 -3.22 -7.19
N ASP A 154 -5.07 -2.95 -6.76
CA ASP A 154 -6.03 -3.91 -6.21
C ASP A 154 -6.90 -4.59 -7.27
N TYR A 155 -6.68 -4.31 -8.56
CA TYR A 155 -7.39 -4.99 -9.65
C TYR A 155 -7.05 -6.48 -9.68
N GLU A 156 -8.05 -7.34 -9.83
CA GLU A 156 -7.89 -8.81 -9.86
C GLU A 156 -7.94 -9.31 -11.31
N PHE A 157 -6.95 -10.12 -11.69
CA PHE A 157 -6.99 -10.89 -12.94
C PHE A 157 -7.23 -12.36 -12.61
N VAL A 158 -8.04 -13.04 -13.42
CA VAL A 158 -8.35 -14.45 -13.26
C VAL A 158 -8.06 -15.21 -14.54
N VAL A 159 -7.29 -16.30 -14.44
CA VAL A 159 -6.99 -17.17 -15.58
C VAL A 159 -8.28 -17.81 -16.09
N GLY A 160 -8.52 -17.68 -17.41
CA GLY A 160 -9.73 -18.12 -18.09
C GLY A 160 -10.78 -17.03 -18.30
N GLU A 161 -10.65 -15.87 -17.65
CA GLU A 161 -11.56 -14.73 -17.84
C GLU A 161 -11.08 -13.82 -18.99
N THR A 162 -12.06 -13.20 -19.65
CA THR A 162 -11.83 -12.24 -20.73
C THR A 162 -11.92 -10.82 -20.18
N GLU A 163 -10.88 -10.04 -20.44
CA GLU A 163 -10.74 -8.65 -20.05
C GLU A 163 -10.93 -7.73 -21.27
N GLU A 164 -11.50 -6.54 -21.02
CA GLU A 164 -11.65 -5.49 -22.03
C GLU A 164 -10.97 -4.21 -21.53
N PHE A 165 -9.86 -3.83 -22.15
CA PHE A 165 -9.12 -2.62 -21.84
C PHE A 165 -8.99 -1.73 -23.08
N GLY A 166 -9.81 -0.68 -23.14
CA GLY A 166 -9.80 0.25 -24.26
C GLY A 166 -10.27 -0.41 -25.56
N GLU A 167 -9.34 -0.66 -26.48
CA GLU A 167 -9.60 -1.32 -27.78
C GLU A 167 -9.14 -2.79 -27.79
N GLU A 168 -8.54 -3.26 -26.70
CA GLU A 168 -7.97 -4.60 -26.56
C GLU A 168 -8.96 -5.49 -25.81
N GLU A 169 -9.34 -6.63 -26.41
CA GLU A 169 -10.11 -7.70 -25.78
C GLU A 169 -9.20 -8.94 -25.72
N PHE A 170 -8.97 -9.49 -24.53
CA PHE A 170 -8.07 -10.64 -24.38
C PHE A 170 -8.50 -11.58 -23.25
N THR A 171 -8.20 -12.86 -23.39
CA THR A 171 -8.42 -13.86 -22.34
C THR A 171 -7.13 -14.11 -21.57
N VAL A 172 -7.17 -14.08 -20.25
CA VAL A 172 -6.01 -14.37 -19.40
C VAL A 172 -5.69 -15.87 -19.46
N GLU A 173 -4.46 -16.20 -19.85
CA GLU A 173 -3.97 -17.59 -19.93
C GLU A 173 -3.04 -17.95 -18.77
N GLY A 174 -2.39 -16.95 -18.18
CA GLY A 174 -1.51 -17.19 -17.05
C GLY A 174 -1.03 -15.91 -16.38
N ILE A 175 -0.64 -16.05 -15.14
CA ILE A 175 -0.18 -14.96 -14.27
C ILE A 175 1.18 -15.39 -13.71
N HIS A 176 2.18 -14.53 -13.91
CA HIS A 176 3.47 -14.64 -13.24
C HIS A 176 3.56 -13.59 -12.14
N VAL A 177 3.59 -14.06 -10.90
CA VAL A 177 3.64 -13.27 -9.68
C VAL A 177 5.07 -12.83 -9.40
N ARG A 178 5.25 -11.67 -8.76
CA ARG A 178 6.55 -11.15 -8.34
C ARG A 178 7.13 -11.93 -7.17
N ASP A 179 8.45 -11.90 -7.04
CA ASP A 179 9.18 -12.50 -5.91
C ASP A 179 8.81 -11.87 -4.55
N ASP A 180 8.44 -10.58 -4.52
CA ASP A 180 8.05 -9.82 -3.32
C ASP A 180 6.56 -9.96 -2.96
N ALA A 181 5.82 -10.82 -3.66
CA ALA A 181 4.41 -11.06 -3.37
C ALA A 181 4.23 -12.18 -2.34
N HIS A 182 3.19 -12.05 -1.53
CA HIS A 182 2.83 -13.03 -0.50
C HIS A 182 1.40 -13.53 -0.70
N GLY A 183 1.12 -14.77 -0.27
CA GLY A 183 -0.23 -15.35 -0.33
C GLY A 183 -0.54 -16.17 -1.58
N TYR A 184 0.47 -16.45 -2.41
CA TYR A 184 0.34 -17.29 -3.61
C TYR A 184 1.01 -18.65 -3.40
N ASP A 185 0.38 -19.74 -3.85
CA ASP A 185 0.95 -21.09 -3.77
C ASP A 185 2.13 -21.28 -4.75
N HIS A 186 2.09 -20.58 -5.89
CA HIS A 186 3.04 -20.70 -6.99
C HIS A 186 3.32 -19.34 -7.65
N GLU A 187 4.56 -19.12 -8.11
CA GLU A 187 4.95 -17.92 -8.85
C GLU A 187 4.36 -17.87 -10.27
N ASN A 188 4.00 -19.02 -10.83
CA ASN A 188 3.38 -19.14 -12.13
C ASN A 188 2.04 -19.84 -11.94
N MET A 189 0.98 -19.17 -12.37
CA MET A 189 -0.40 -19.63 -12.26
C MET A 189 -0.99 -19.69 -13.67
N ASP A 190 -1.40 -20.88 -14.09
CA ASP A 190 -1.87 -21.17 -15.46
C ASP A 190 -3.08 -22.10 -15.46
N HIS A 191 -3.76 -22.26 -14.32
CA HIS A 191 -4.96 -23.07 -14.19
C HIS A 191 -6.21 -22.18 -14.13
N ASP A 192 -7.28 -22.64 -14.76
CA ASP A 192 -8.57 -21.95 -14.80
C ASP A 192 -9.05 -21.61 -13.37
N GLY A 193 -9.34 -20.33 -13.15
CA GLY A 193 -9.74 -19.80 -11.84
C GLY A 193 -8.58 -19.34 -10.94
N ASP A 194 -7.32 -19.52 -11.35
CA ASP A 194 -6.20 -18.91 -10.63
C ASP A 194 -6.31 -17.38 -10.68
N MET A 195 -6.04 -16.73 -9.56
CA MET A 195 -6.26 -15.29 -9.37
C MET A 195 -4.97 -14.59 -8.98
N GLY A 196 -4.74 -13.39 -9.53
CA GLY A 196 -3.63 -12.51 -9.16
C GLY A 196 -4.08 -11.05 -9.01
N ILE A 197 -3.60 -10.39 -7.95
CA ILE A 197 -3.82 -8.96 -7.74
C ILE A 197 -2.75 -8.17 -8.51
N ALA A 198 -3.13 -7.15 -9.27
CA ALA A 198 -2.27 -6.44 -10.22
C ALA A 198 -0.95 -5.95 -9.62
N LYS A 199 -0.95 -5.44 -8.39
CA LYS A 199 0.28 -4.98 -7.70
C LYS A 199 1.30 -6.09 -7.44
N ASP A 200 0.87 -7.34 -7.44
CA ASP A 200 1.70 -8.53 -7.23
C ASP A 200 2.11 -9.20 -8.55
N ILE A 201 1.55 -8.77 -9.69
CA ILE A 201 1.84 -9.38 -10.99
C ILE A 201 3.13 -8.79 -11.58
N ASN A 202 4.05 -9.67 -11.94
CA ASN A 202 5.24 -9.35 -12.71
C ASN A 202 4.92 -9.33 -14.21
N ARG A 203 4.18 -10.35 -14.67
CA ARG A 203 3.75 -10.51 -16.06
C ARG A 203 2.42 -11.22 -16.18
N LEU A 204 1.55 -10.71 -17.06
CA LEU A 204 0.30 -11.31 -17.48
C LEU A 204 0.47 -11.94 -18.86
N TYR A 205 0.06 -13.19 -19.02
CA TYR A 205 0.00 -13.88 -20.31
C TYR A 205 -1.44 -13.95 -20.77
N VAL A 206 -1.70 -13.47 -21.98
CA VAL A 206 -3.06 -13.31 -22.49
C VAL A 206 -3.16 -13.79 -23.93
N ARG A 207 -4.36 -14.14 -24.36
CA ARG A 207 -4.69 -14.45 -25.73
C ARG A 207 -5.58 -13.37 -26.31
N ASP A 208 -5.19 -12.83 -27.45
CA ASP A 208 -5.99 -11.84 -28.17
C ASP A 208 -7.35 -12.45 -28.58
N GLU A 209 -8.42 -11.77 -28.21
CA GLU A 209 -9.78 -12.09 -28.62
C GLU A 209 -10.33 -11.09 -29.65
N SER A 210 -9.62 -9.97 -29.87
CA SER A 210 -9.99 -8.90 -30.79
C SER A 210 -10.30 -9.43 -32.19
N THR A 211 -11.46 -9.06 -32.72
CA THR A 211 -11.91 -9.47 -34.07
C THR A 211 -11.30 -8.62 -35.19
N THR A 212 -10.62 -7.53 -34.84
CA THR A 212 -10.03 -6.60 -35.80
C THR A 212 -8.54 -6.90 -35.91
N ALA A 213 -8.14 -7.55 -37.01
CA ALA A 213 -6.74 -7.60 -37.41
C ALA A 213 -6.16 -6.19 -37.38
N TRP A 214 -5.27 -5.94 -36.42
CA TRP A 214 -4.74 -4.62 -36.17
C TRP A 214 -3.93 -4.13 -37.38
N SER A 215 -4.23 -2.91 -37.83
CA SER A 215 -3.55 -2.30 -38.98
C SER A 215 -2.33 -1.54 -38.46
N ALA A 216 -1.14 -2.15 -38.59
CA ALA A 216 0.12 -1.49 -38.32
C ALA A 216 0.26 -0.20 -39.16
N TRP A 217 0.53 0.93 -38.50
CA TRP A 217 1.10 2.12 -39.12
C TRP A 217 2.16 2.76 -38.24
#